data_AF-A0A3C0TT82-F1
#
_entry.id   AF-A0A3C0TT82-F1
#
_cell.length_a   1.000
_cell.length_b   1.000
_cell.length_c   1.000
_cell.angle_alpha   90.00
_cell.angle_beta   90.00
_cell.angle_gamma   90.00
#
_symmetry.space_group_name_H-M   'P 1'
#
loop_
_entity.id
_entity.type
_entity.pdbx_description
1 polymer ?
#
loop_
_entity_poly.entity_id
_entity_poly.type
_entity_poly.pdbx_seq_one_letter_code
_entity_poly.pdbx_strand_id
1 'polypeptide(L)'
;MASILTSLQNTVIASFVLAAVVLLIALSALGVTMDHNFGAFVFRWLHVISGVMWIGLLWYFNFVQIPNMPKIPDEQKPAVSKVIAPEALFWFRWGAMATIITGVILAFMNGYLLSAFTLGATEGFAVPKSILIGIGMWMGTIMWFNVWF
;
A
#
# COMPACT_ATOMS: atom_id res chain seq x y z
N MET A 1 4.15 11.60 -26.52
CA MET A 1 3.92 11.67 -25.06
C MET A 1 2.46 11.54 -24.64
N ALA A 2 1.48 12.01 -25.41
CA ALA A 2 0.08 12.09 -24.96
C ALA A 2 -0.70 10.76 -24.87
N SER A 3 -0.39 9.71 -25.67
CA SER A 3 -1.23 8.49 -25.69
C SER A 3 -0.99 7.52 -24.52
N ILE A 4 0.18 7.58 -23.87
CA ILE A 4 0.49 6.72 -22.71
C ILE A 4 -0.27 7.21 -21.48
N LEU A 5 -0.26 8.52 -21.22
CA LEU A 5 -0.87 9.13 -20.02
C LEU A 5 -2.39 9.27 -20.11
N THR A 6 -2.98 9.07 -21.28
CA THR A 6 -4.44 9.16 -21.50
C THR A 6 -5.16 7.82 -21.33
N SER A 7 -4.42 6.70 -21.31
CA SER A 7 -4.96 5.37 -21.04
C SER A 7 -4.30 4.79 -19.80
N LEU A 8 -5.10 4.46 -18.78
CA LEU A 8 -4.63 3.79 -17.58
C LEU A 8 -3.90 2.49 -17.92
N GLN A 9 -4.46 1.69 -18.83
CA GLN A 9 -3.84 0.44 -19.25
C GLN A 9 -2.45 0.66 -19.85
N ASN A 10 -2.30 1.63 -20.75
CA ASN A 10 -1.01 1.93 -21.36
C ASN A 10 -0.02 2.47 -20.34
N THR A 11 -0.46 3.31 -19.41
CA THR A 11 0.37 3.81 -18.31
C THR A 11 0.88 2.66 -17.45
N VAL A 12 -0.01 1.75 -17.03
CA VAL A 12 0.34 0.60 -16.19
C VAL A 12 1.32 -0.33 -16.92
N ILE A 13 1.05 -0.68 -18.19
CA ILE A 13 1.95 -1.52 -18.99
C ILE A 13 3.33 -0.87 -19.11
N ALA A 14 3.37 0.42 -19.45
CA ALA A 14 4.63 1.15 -19.57
C ALA A 14 5.41 1.16 -18.24
N SER A 15 4.74 1.32 -17.09
CA SER A 15 5.37 1.24 -15.77
C SER A 15 5.99 -0.14 -15.50
N PHE A 16 5.28 -1.22 -15.83
CA PHE A 16 5.81 -2.58 -15.67
C PHE A 16 6.99 -2.88 -16.61
N VAL A 17 6.90 -2.44 -17.87
CA VAL A 17 8.01 -2.57 -18.82
C VAL A 17 9.24 -1.82 -18.33
N LEU A 18 9.07 -0.57 -17.86
CA LEU A 18 10.16 0.21 -17.30
C LEU A 18 10.78 -0.47 -16.07
N ALA A 19 9.95 -0.99 -15.16
CA ALA A 19 10.44 -1.73 -13.99
C ALA A 19 11.25 -2.97 -14.38
N ALA A 20 10.81 -3.71 -15.40
CA ALA A 20 11.53 -4.87 -15.92
C ALA A 20 12.88 -4.48 -16.56
N VAL A 21 12.93 -3.38 -17.32
CA VAL A 21 14.19 -2.87 -17.89
C VAL A 21 15.16 -2.46 -16.78
N VAL A 22 14.71 -1.74 -15.76
CA VAL A 22 15.54 -1.37 -14.61
C VAL A 22 16.05 -2.62 -13.90
N LEU A 23 15.21 -3.64 -13.73
CA LEU A 23 15.62 -4.92 -13.13
C LEU A 23 16.69 -5.63 -13.97
N LEU A 24 16.52 -5.69 -15.30
CA LEU A 24 17.51 -6.30 -16.19
C LEU A 24 18.86 -5.57 -16.14
N ILE A 25 18.85 -4.24 -16.07
CA ILE A 25 20.08 -3.44 -15.89
C ILE A 25 20.70 -3.72 -14.52
N ALA A 26 19.89 -3.80 -13.47
CA ALA A 26 20.37 -4.08 -12.13
C ALA A 26 21.08 -5.45 -12.04
N LEU A 27 20.50 -6.47 -12.67
CA LEU A 27 21.05 -7.82 -12.72
C LEU A 27 22.30 -7.93 -13.60
N SER A 28 22.31 -7.26 -14.76
CA SER A 28 23.37 -7.43 -15.76
C SER A 28 24.56 -6.47 -15.59
N ALA A 29 24.32 -5.27 -15.06
CA ALA A 29 25.33 -4.20 -15.02
C ALA A 29 25.67 -3.72 -13.59
N LEU A 30 24.77 -3.90 -12.61
CA LEU A 30 24.97 -3.39 -11.24
C LEU A 30 25.31 -4.49 -10.22
N GLY A 31 25.42 -5.75 -10.66
CA GLY A 31 25.77 -6.88 -9.80
C GLY A 31 24.71 -7.23 -8.75
N VAL A 32 23.45 -6.81 -8.95
CA VAL A 32 22.34 -7.20 -8.07
C VAL A 32 22.09 -8.69 -8.22
N THR A 33 21.99 -9.40 -7.10
CA THR A 33 21.68 -10.82 -7.05
C THR A 33 20.24 -11.03 -6.58
N MET A 34 19.61 -12.11 -7.04
CA MET A 34 18.27 -12.53 -6.62
C MET A 34 18.32 -13.30 -5.30
N ASP A 35 18.86 -12.65 -4.26
CA ASP A 35 19.01 -13.21 -2.93
C ASP A 35 17.84 -12.84 -2.00
N HIS A 36 17.94 -13.25 -0.73
CA HIS A 36 16.93 -12.91 0.28
C HIS A 36 16.74 -11.39 0.45
N ASN A 37 17.82 -10.62 0.36
CA ASN A 37 17.76 -9.17 0.52
C ASN A 37 17.00 -8.52 -0.63
N PHE A 38 17.20 -9.00 -1.85
CA PHE A 38 16.43 -8.57 -3.00
C PHE A 38 14.95 -8.92 -2.83
N GLY A 39 14.61 -10.14 -2.38
CA GLY A 39 13.23 -10.51 -2.07
C GLY A 39 12.60 -9.60 -1.03
N ALA A 40 13.31 -9.30 0.07
CA ALA A 40 12.84 -8.40 1.11
C ALA A 40 12.66 -6.97 0.59
N PHE A 41 13.52 -6.52 -0.32
CA PHE A 41 13.36 -5.24 -1.01
C PHE A 41 12.09 -5.20 -1.86
N VAL A 42 11.82 -6.25 -2.65
CA VAL A 42 10.59 -6.34 -3.47
C VAL A 42 9.35 -6.27 -2.59
N PHE A 43 9.28 -7.04 -1.50
CA PHE A 43 8.13 -6.98 -0.58
C PHE A 43 8.01 -5.64 0.13
N ARG A 44 9.12 -4.96 0.44
CA ARG A 44 9.10 -3.59 0.96
C ARG A 44 8.51 -2.62 -0.05
N TRP A 45 8.94 -2.71 -1.30
CA TRP A 45 8.40 -1.89 -2.37
C TRP A 45 6.90 -2.13 -2.56
N LEU A 46 6.46 -3.40 -2.64
CA LEU A 46 5.04 -3.77 -2.72
C LEU A 46 4.22 -3.26 -1.52
N HIS A 47 4.76 -3.34 -0.31
CA HIS A 47 4.11 -2.82 0.88
C HIS A 47 3.94 -1.30 0.84
N VAL A 48 4.99 -0.58 0.45
CA VAL A 48 4.94 0.89 0.35
C VAL A 48 3.94 1.34 -0.71
N ILE A 49 3.97 0.77 -1.93
CA ILE A 49 3.02 1.19 -2.98
C ILE A 49 1.57 0.86 -2.62
N SER A 50 1.33 -0.27 -1.94
CA SER A 50 0.00 -0.63 -1.45
C SER A 50 -0.47 0.32 -0.36
N GLY A 51 0.44 0.70 0.55
CA GLY A 51 0.17 1.69 1.60
C GLY A 51 -0.15 3.07 1.03
N VAL A 52 0.55 3.47 -0.05
CA VAL A 52 0.26 4.71 -0.78
C VAL A 52 -1.14 4.68 -1.38
N MET A 53 -1.56 3.57 -2.01
CA MET A 53 -2.94 3.42 -2.51
C MET A 53 -3.96 3.51 -1.36
N TRP A 54 -3.72 2.78 -0.26
CA TRP A 54 -4.64 2.71 0.86
C TRP A 54 -4.82 4.07 1.56
N ILE A 55 -3.73 4.67 2.02
CA ILE A 55 -3.77 5.93 2.76
C ILE A 55 -4.07 7.11 1.82
N GLY A 56 -3.64 7.06 0.56
CA GLY A 56 -3.97 8.06 -0.45
C GLY A 56 -5.49 8.16 -0.68
N LEU A 57 -6.18 7.02 -0.81
CA LEU A 57 -7.64 7.00 -0.92
C LEU A 57 -8.34 7.41 0.38
N LEU A 58 -7.79 7.06 1.54
CA LEU A 58 -8.29 7.55 2.82
C LEU A 58 -8.28 9.08 2.89
N TRP A 59 -7.19 9.71 2.45
CA TRP A 59 -7.10 11.16 2.40
C TRP A 59 -8.06 11.76 1.39
N TYR A 60 -8.21 11.13 0.22
CA TYR A 60 -9.22 11.54 -0.75
C TYR A 60 -10.63 11.54 -0.14
N PHE A 61 -11.02 10.48 0.57
CA PHE A 61 -12.34 10.43 1.21
C PHE A 61 -12.52 11.52 2.26
N ASN A 62 -11.56 11.62 3.19
CA ASN A 62 -11.69 12.47 4.38
C ASN A 62 -11.55 13.96 4.07
N PHE A 63 -10.64 14.34 3.17
CA PHE A 63 -10.33 15.74 2.91
C PHE A 63 -10.99 16.28 1.64
N VAL A 64 -11.34 15.40 0.69
CA VAL A 64 -11.86 15.83 -0.61
C VAL A 64 -13.31 15.41 -0.80
N GLN A 65 -13.62 14.12 -0.81
CA GLN A 65 -14.96 13.65 -1.18
C GLN A 65 -16.01 14.05 -0.14
N ILE A 66 -15.86 13.60 1.12
CA ILE A 66 -16.88 13.79 2.17
C ILE A 66 -17.21 15.27 2.40
N PRO A 67 -16.22 16.19 2.56
CA PRO A 67 -16.51 17.61 2.81
C PRO A 67 -17.14 18.34 1.61
N ASN A 68 -16.97 17.84 0.39
CA ASN A 68 -17.50 18.48 -0.82
C ASN A 68 -18.83 17.87 -1.30
N MET A 69 -19.19 16.65 -0.89
CA MET A 69 -20.48 16.03 -1.25
C MET A 69 -21.71 16.92 -0.99
N PRO A 70 -21.83 17.65 0.14
CA PRO A 70 -22.96 18.54 0.38
C PRO A 70 -23.02 19.75 -0.56
N LYS A 71 -21.89 20.14 -1.17
CA LYS A 71 -21.77 21.31 -2.06
C LYS A 71 -22.18 21.00 -3.51
N ILE A 72 -22.34 19.72 -3.84
CA ILE A 72 -22.71 19.26 -5.18
C ILE A 72 -24.24 19.34 -5.34
N PRO A 73 -24.78 19.85 -6.46
CA PRO A 73 -26.21 19.81 -6.75
C PRO A 73 -26.77 18.38 -6.68
N ASP A 74 -27.98 18.20 -6.15
CA ASP A 74 -28.55 16.86 -5.88
C ASP A 74 -28.61 15.97 -7.12
N GLU A 75 -28.88 16.55 -8.30
CA GLU A 75 -28.92 15.87 -9.58
C GLU A 75 -27.58 15.23 -10.00
N GLN A 76 -26.46 15.79 -9.52
CA GLN A 76 -25.11 15.35 -9.86
C GLN A 76 -24.49 14.40 -8.82
N LYS A 77 -25.04 14.35 -7.59
CA LYS A 77 -24.55 13.46 -6.53
C LYS A 77 -24.47 11.98 -6.93
N PRO A 78 -25.42 11.41 -7.72
CA PRO A 78 -25.34 10.01 -8.14
C PRO A 78 -24.09 9.67 -8.93
N ALA A 79 -23.50 10.60 -9.68
CA ALA A 79 -22.26 10.35 -10.41
C ALA A 79 -21.10 10.03 -9.45
N VAL A 80 -21.03 10.72 -8.32
CA VAL A 80 -20.02 10.42 -7.29
C VAL A 80 -20.41 9.18 -6.50
N SER A 81 -21.63 9.14 -5.94
CA SER A 81 -22.01 8.10 -4.99
C SER A 81 -22.25 6.72 -5.62
N LYS A 82 -22.60 6.64 -6.91
CA LYS A 82 -22.87 5.36 -7.60
C LYS A 82 -21.76 4.90 -8.53
N VAL A 83 -20.81 5.77 -8.90
CA VAL A 83 -19.72 5.42 -9.84
C VAL A 83 -18.36 5.61 -9.20
N ILE A 84 -18.02 6.82 -8.75
CA ILE A 84 -16.66 7.12 -8.26
C ILE A 84 -16.41 6.50 -6.88
N ALA A 85 -17.34 6.69 -5.93
CA ALA A 85 -17.17 6.25 -4.56
C ALA A 85 -17.07 4.72 -4.43
N PRO A 86 -17.89 3.90 -5.14
CA PRO A 86 -17.73 2.45 -5.12
C PRO A 86 -16.38 1.98 -5.67
N GLU A 87 -15.91 2.57 -6.77
CA GLU A 87 -14.59 2.25 -7.36
C GLU A 87 -13.45 2.63 -6.41
N ALA A 88 -13.49 3.85 -5.86
CA ALA A 88 -12.50 4.28 -4.86
C ALA A 88 -12.53 3.36 -3.63
N LEU A 89 -13.71 2.93 -3.19
CA LEU A 89 -13.84 2.03 -2.04
C LEU A 89 -13.28 0.64 -2.34
N PHE A 90 -13.49 0.12 -3.55
CA PHE A 90 -12.87 -1.13 -4.00
C PHE A 90 -11.34 -1.07 -3.88
N TRP A 91 -10.72 -0.04 -4.47
CA TRP A 91 -9.26 0.13 -4.41
C TRP A 91 -8.75 0.39 -3.00
N PHE A 92 -9.51 1.10 -2.17
CA PHE A 92 -9.17 1.33 -0.78
C PHE A 92 -9.15 0.02 0.02
N ARG A 93 -10.18 -0.83 -0.14
CA ARG A 93 -10.27 -2.15 0.53
C ARG A 93 -9.12 -3.06 0.11
N TRP A 94 -8.88 -3.20 -1.19
CA TRP A 94 -7.82 -4.07 -1.70
C TRP A 94 -6.42 -3.52 -1.46
N GLY A 95 -6.24 -2.20 -1.48
CA GLY A 95 -5.01 -1.53 -1.06
C GLY A 95 -4.69 -1.83 0.41
N ALA A 96 -5.69 -1.81 1.29
CA ALA A 96 -5.54 -2.21 2.69
C ALA A 96 -5.10 -3.67 2.83
N MET A 97 -5.79 -4.58 2.14
CA MET A 97 -5.48 -6.01 2.14
C MET A 97 -4.04 -6.28 1.67
N ALA A 98 -3.66 -5.68 0.53
CA ALA A 98 -2.31 -5.81 -0.02
C ALA A 98 -1.27 -5.28 0.98
N THR A 99 -1.49 -4.11 1.57
CA THR A 99 -0.58 -3.50 2.57
C THR A 99 -0.33 -4.43 3.75
N ILE A 100 -1.38 -5.04 4.32
CA ILE A 100 -1.26 -5.98 5.45
C ILE A 100 -0.49 -7.22 5.03
N ILE A 101 -0.88 -7.88 3.94
CA ILE A 101 -0.25 -9.13 3.50
C ILE A 101 1.25 -8.92 3.22
N THR A 102 1.58 -7.91 2.40
CA THR A 102 2.98 -7.63 2.06
C THR A 102 3.78 -7.15 3.27
N GLY A 103 3.15 -6.43 4.21
CA GLY A 103 3.79 -5.97 5.45
C GLY A 103 4.11 -7.11 6.41
N VAL A 104 3.20 -8.07 6.55
CA VAL A 104 3.42 -9.29 7.35
C VAL A 104 4.53 -10.15 6.74
N ILE A 105 4.51 -10.37 5.41
CA ILE A 105 5.58 -11.11 4.73
C ILE A 105 6.92 -10.38 4.90
N LEU A 106 6.96 -9.06 4.72
CA LEU A 106 8.17 -8.28 4.92
C LEU A 106 8.71 -8.40 6.34
N ALA A 107 7.85 -8.29 7.36
CA ALA A 107 8.25 -8.43 8.75
C ALA A 107 8.75 -9.83 9.08
N PHE A 108 8.14 -10.86 8.47
CA PHE A 108 8.60 -12.24 8.57
C PHE A 108 9.99 -12.42 7.94
N MET A 109 10.19 -11.94 6.72
CA MET A 109 11.48 -12.02 6.01
C MET A 109 12.62 -11.31 6.76
N ASN A 110 12.30 -10.25 7.50
CA ASN A 110 13.27 -9.48 8.29
C ASN A 110 13.36 -9.95 9.75
N GLY A 111 12.66 -11.02 10.13
CA GLY A 111 12.78 -11.66 11.45
C GLY A 111 12.20 -10.88 12.63
N TYR A 112 11.45 -9.80 12.39
CA TYR A 112 10.88 -8.96 13.46
C TYR A 112 9.37 -9.12 13.63
N LEU A 113 8.73 -10.03 12.89
CA LEU A 113 7.27 -10.21 12.94
C LEU A 113 6.76 -10.43 14.36
N LEU A 114 7.33 -11.41 15.08
CA LEU A 114 6.87 -11.79 16.41
C LEU A 114 7.16 -10.68 17.44
N SER A 115 8.36 -10.07 17.39
CA SER A 115 8.70 -8.97 18.28
C SER A 115 7.80 -7.75 18.06
N ALA A 116 7.49 -7.41 16.81
CA ALA A 116 6.58 -6.31 16.50
C ALA A 116 5.14 -6.58 16.95
N PHE A 117 4.57 -7.75 16.62
CA PHE A 117 3.19 -8.08 17.02
C PHE A 117 3.01 -8.18 18.53
N THR A 118 4.04 -8.60 19.25
CA THR A 118 4.04 -8.66 20.73
C THR A 118 4.47 -7.34 21.38
N LEU A 119 4.60 -6.26 20.62
CA LEU A 119 5.02 -4.93 21.11
C LEU A 119 6.34 -4.98 21.89
N GLY A 120 7.29 -5.78 21.43
CA GLY A 120 8.61 -5.96 22.05
C GLY A 120 8.61 -6.86 23.29
N ALA A 121 7.50 -7.51 23.66
CA ALA A 121 7.43 -8.36 24.85
C ALA A 121 8.42 -9.54 24.78
N THR A 122 8.64 -10.13 23.60
CA THR A 122 9.64 -11.19 23.41
C THR A 122 11.08 -10.72 23.63
N GLU A 123 11.30 -9.41 23.61
CA GLU A 123 12.59 -8.75 23.81
C GLU A 123 12.63 -8.01 25.16
N GLY A 124 11.67 -8.27 26.07
CA GLY A 124 11.57 -7.61 27.37
C GLY A 124 11.36 -6.10 27.29
N PHE A 125 10.74 -5.61 26.21
CA PHE A 125 10.55 -4.18 25.91
C PHE A 125 11.87 -3.39 25.76
N ALA A 126 13.00 -4.07 25.58
CA ALA A 126 14.31 -3.44 25.51
C ALA A 126 14.61 -2.78 24.15
N VAL A 127 13.85 -3.11 23.10
CA VAL A 127 14.05 -2.61 21.73
C VAL A 127 12.94 -1.63 21.35
N PRO A 128 13.15 -0.30 21.45
CA PRO A 128 12.12 0.69 21.15
C PRO A 128 11.55 0.60 19.73
N LYS A 129 12.39 0.18 18.76
CA LYS A 129 11.98 -0.01 17.37
C LYS A 129 10.84 -1.03 17.26
N SER A 130 10.90 -2.14 18.00
CA SER A 130 9.90 -3.21 17.97
C SER A 130 8.55 -2.73 18.51
N ILE A 131 8.58 -1.88 19.54
CA ILE A 131 7.38 -1.23 20.09
C ILE A 131 6.76 -0.28 19.06
N LEU A 132 7.56 0.62 18.49
CA LEU A 132 7.08 1.63 17.55
C LEU A 132 6.48 1.01 16.27
N ILE A 133 7.19 0.05 15.67
CA ILE A 133 6.65 -0.64 14.48
C ILE A 133 5.45 -1.50 14.85
N GLY A 134 5.44 -2.11 16.03
CA GLY A 134 4.34 -2.90 16.55
C GLY A 134 3.05 -2.09 16.72
N ILE A 135 3.14 -0.87 17.26
CA ILE A 135 1.99 0.06 17.34
C ILE A 135 1.44 0.33 15.94
N GLY A 136 2.31 0.64 14.97
CA GLY A 136 1.90 0.84 13.58
C GLY A 136 1.24 -0.39 12.96
N MET A 137 1.77 -1.59 13.21
CA MET A 137 1.19 -2.86 12.73
C MET A 137 -0.19 -3.12 13.33
N TRP A 138 -0.39 -2.85 14.61
CA TRP A 138 -1.70 -2.99 15.26
C TRP A 138 -2.71 -1.97 14.76
N MET A 139 -2.32 -0.70 14.66
CA MET A 139 -3.19 0.34 14.08
C MET A 139 -3.61 -0.03 12.66
N GLY A 140 -2.66 -0.46 11.82
CA GLY A 140 -2.94 -0.94 10.48
C GLY A 140 -3.88 -2.15 10.49
N THR A 141 -3.65 -3.14 11.36
CA THR A 141 -4.49 -4.35 11.44
C THR A 141 -5.92 -4.02 11.84
N ILE A 142 -6.11 -3.16 12.85
CA ILE A 142 -7.44 -2.72 13.30
C ILE A 142 -8.15 -1.93 12.20
N MET A 143 -7.45 -1.01 11.55
CA MET A 143 -8.02 -0.23 10.45
C MET A 143 -8.40 -1.14 9.27
N TRP A 144 -7.55 -2.09 8.88
CA TRP A 144 -7.86 -3.05 7.83
C TRP A 144 -9.07 -3.91 8.20
N PHE A 145 -9.17 -4.36 9.45
CA PHE A 145 -10.30 -5.14 9.94
C PHE A 145 -11.62 -4.38 9.78
N ASN A 146 -11.68 -3.12 10.25
CA ASN A 146 -12.86 -2.24 10.11
C ASN A 146 -13.27 -1.97 8.66
N VAL A 147 -12.33 -2.13 7.73
CA VAL A 147 -12.59 -1.93 6.30
C VAL A 147 -13.17 -3.19 5.68
N TRP A 148 -12.90 -4.38 6.22
CA TRP A 148 -13.28 -5.65 5.62
C TRP A 148 -14.46 -6.36 6.27
N PHE A 149 -14.64 -6.19 7.59
CA PHE A 149 -15.62 -6.89 8.42
C PHE A 149 -16.49 -5.90 9.20
#